data_AF-A0AAN0LYW8-F1
#
_entry.id   AF-A0AAN0LYW8-F1
#
_cell.length_a   1.000
_cell.length_b   1.000
_cell.length_c   1.000
_cell.angle_alpha   90.00
_cell.angle_beta   90.00
_cell.angle_gamma   90.00
#
_symmetry.space_group_name_H-M   'P 1'
#
loop_
_entity.id
_entity.type
_entity.pdbx_description
1 polymer ?
#
loop_
_entity_poly.entity_id
_entity_poly.type
_entity_poly.pdbx_seq_one_letter_code
_entity_poly.pdbx_strand_id
1 'polypeptide(L)'
;MSIQRLADYLRRSSPNYKKSDDYDAYCVARVLKDSHKELPLFKHKEEQELFSNIRLLTNLRNMLSNQKSINYRVLHQQLEKVYPGYEKYFCNLQTKSAQAFYKQFPSPRHLDGYTTDQLVQEMKQYTRIFKPSTAEKILTSIEANKTAHRSIYIEESIVTPIETIQRTSEEITKDRVEIRRIDS
;
A
#
# COMPACT_ATOMS: atom_id res chain seq x y z
N MET A 1 -25.34 0.43 -26.29
CA MET A 1 -25.52 0.60 -24.83
C MET A 1 -24.43 -0.22 -24.15
N SER A 2 -23.63 0.32 -23.21
CA SER A 2 -22.48 -0.42 -22.68
C SER A 2 -22.91 -1.64 -21.84
N ILE A 3 -22.12 -2.73 -21.86
CA ILE A 3 -22.38 -3.98 -21.13
C ILE A 3 -22.62 -3.73 -19.64
N GLN A 4 -21.88 -2.80 -19.04
CA GLN A 4 -22.09 -2.39 -17.65
C GLN A 4 -23.48 -1.79 -17.41
N ARG A 5 -24.01 -0.98 -18.33
CA ARG A 5 -25.36 -0.41 -18.19
C ARG A 5 -26.45 -1.46 -18.32
N LEU A 6 -26.25 -2.47 -19.18
CA LEU A 6 -27.15 -3.62 -19.32
C LEU A 6 -27.13 -4.51 -18.08
N ALA A 7 -25.94 -4.75 -17.50
CA ALA A 7 -25.79 -5.52 -16.27
C ALA A 7 -26.43 -4.80 -15.07
N ASP A 8 -26.26 -3.47 -14.97
CA ASP A 8 -26.93 -2.66 -13.96
C ASP A 8 -28.45 -2.65 -14.12
N TYR A 9 -28.95 -2.64 -15.37
CA TYR A 9 -30.37 -2.74 -15.65
C TYR A 9 -30.94 -4.09 -15.19
N LEU A 10 -30.26 -5.20 -15.49
CA LEU A 10 -30.61 -6.54 -15.01
C LEU A 10 -30.59 -6.64 -13.48
N ARG A 11 -29.57 -6.06 -12.84
CA ARG A 11 -29.46 -5.99 -11.38
C ARG A 11 -30.66 -5.27 -10.77
N ARG A 12 -31.11 -4.17 -11.39
CA ARG A 12 -32.27 -3.38 -10.97
C ARG A 12 -33.62 -3.97 -11.37
N SER A 13 -33.65 -4.90 -12.32
CA SER A 13 -34.87 -5.57 -12.80
C SER A 13 -35.38 -6.64 -11.83
N SER A 14 -34.55 -7.08 -10.88
CA SER A 14 -34.94 -8.06 -9.88
C SER A 14 -35.95 -7.45 -8.89
N PRO A 15 -37.07 -8.15 -8.58
CA PRO A 15 -38.10 -7.64 -7.67
C PRO A 15 -37.58 -7.31 -6.28
N ASN A 16 -36.53 -8.01 -5.84
CA ASN A 16 -35.82 -7.77 -4.60
C ASN A 16 -34.40 -7.30 -4.91
N TYR A 17 -34.03 -6.10 -4.43
CA TYR A 17 -32.70 -5.54 -4.62
C TYR A 17 -31.64 -6.40 -3.93
N LYS A 18 -30.92 -7.22 -4.71
CA LYS A 18 -29.82 -8.05 -4.24
C LYS A 18 -28.50 -7.27 -4.34
N LYS A 19 -27.94 -6.88 -3.20
CA LYS A 19 -26.65 -6.19 -3.10
C LYS A 19 -25.57 -7.16 -2.62
N SER A 20 -25.13 -8.03 -3.52
CA SER A 20 -24.09 -9.03 -3.27
C SER A 20 -23.21 -9.16 -4.51
N ASP A 21 -21.89 -9.24 -4.33
CA ASP A 21 -20.91 -9.38 -5.40
C ASP A 21 -21.19 -10.62 -6.28
N ASP A 22 -21.70 -11.71 -5.69
CA ASP A 22 -22.07 -12.92 -6.41
C ASP A 22 -23.20 -12.65 -7.42
N TYR A 23 -24.16 -11.80 -7.04
CA TYR A 23 -25.28 -11.45 -7.91
C TYR A 23 -24.86 -10.45 -9.00
N ASP A 24 -23.95 -9.53 -8.68
CA ASP A 24 -23.37 -8.60 -9.65
C ASP A 24 -22.55 -9.37 -10.70
N ALA A 25 -21.73 -10.33 -10.26
CA ALA A 25 -20.99 -11.25 -11.13
C ALA A 25 -21.93 -12.07 -12.02
N TYR A 26 -23.02 -12.61 -11.46
CA TYR A 26 -24.04 -13.33 -12.22
C TYR A 26 -24.68 -12.45 -13.31
N CYS A 27 -25.06 -11.21 -12.97
CA CYS A 27 -25.68 -10.29 -13.93
C CYS A 27 -24.72 -9.93 -15.06
N VAL A 28 -23.45 -9.65 -14.75
CA VAL A 28 -22.41 -9.38 -15.77
C VAL A 28 -22.18 -10.61 -16.65
N ALA A 29 -22.04 -11.81 -16.06
CA ALA A 29 -21.84 -13.05 -16.79
C ALA A 29 -23.03 -13.37 -17.71
N ARG A 30 -24.26 -13.13 -17.26
CA ARG A 30 -25.47 -13.31 -18.05
C ARG A 30 -25.52 -12.37 -19.24
N VAL A 31 -25.26 -11.07 -19.04
CA VAL A 31 -25.20 -10.10 -20.16
C VAL A 31 -24.12 -10.48 -21.16
N LEU A 32 -22.94 -10.86 -20.69
CA LEU A 32 -21.83 -11.26 -21.56
C LEU A 32 -22.17 -12.50 -22.39
N LYS A 33 -22.83 -13.49 -21.77
CA LYS A 33 -23.29 -14.69 -22.45
C LYS A 33 -24.34 -14.35 -23.52
N ASP A 34 -25.34 -13.57 -23.14
CA ASP A 34 -26.47 -13.22 -24.02
C ASP A 34 -26.03 -12.30 -25.16
N SER A 35 -25.11 -11.38 -24.90
CA SER A 35 -24.58 -10.39 -25.87
C SER A 35 -23.29 -10.85 -26.55
N HIS A 36 -22.89 -12.12 -26.39
CA HIS A 36 -21.57 -12.61 -26.85
C HIS A 36 -21.34 -12.36 -28.35
N LYS A 37 -22.39 -12.51 -29.16
CA LYS A 37 -22.33 -12.32 -30.62
C LYS A 37 -22.23 -10.86 -31.04
N GLU A 38 -22.57 -9.94 -30.16
CA GLU A 38 -22.56 -8.49 -30.39
C GLU A 38 -21.30 -7.82 -29.82
N LEU A 39 -20.42 -8.61 -29.16
CA LEU A 39 -19.18 -8.08 -28.62
C LEU A 39 -18.29 -7.57 -29.77
N PRO A 40 -17.66 -6.40 -29.59
CA PRO A 40 -16.69 -5.92 -30.56
C PRO A 40 -15.55 -6.94 -30.63
N LEU A 41 -15.45 -7.62 -31.76
CA LEU A 41 -14.24 -8.32 -32.12
C LEU A 41 -13.18 -7.26 -32.42
N PHE A 42 -12.01 -7.36 -31.82
CA PHE A 42 -10.89 -6.49 -32.15
C PHE A 42 -10.49 -6.74 -33.60
N LYS A 43 -10.96 -5.88 -34.50
CA LYS A 43 -10.74 -6.02 -35.95
C LYS A 43 -9.33 -5.58 -36.33
N HIS A 44 -8.73 -4.72 -35.52
CA HIS A 44 -7.43 -4.11 -35.78
C HIS A 44 -6.39 -4.61 -34.77
N LYS A 45 -5.20 -4.93 -35.29
CA LYS A 45 -4.05 -5.37 -34.49
C LYS A 45 -3.69 -4.36 -33.39
N GLU A 46 -3.82 -3.07 -33.70
CA GLU A 46 -3.54 -1.95 -32.78
C GLU A 46 -4.41 -1.99 -31.52
N GLU A 47 -5.70 -2.34 -31.63
CA GLU A 47 -6.61 -2.45 -30.48
C GLU A 47 -6.25 -3.66 -29.60
N GLN A 48 -5.79 -4.76 -30.21
CA GLN A 48 -5.34 -5.95 -29.49
C GLN A 48 -4.04 -5.69 -28.73
N GLU A 49 -3.10 -4.96 -29.35
CA GLU A 49 -1.86 -4.52 -28.73
C GLU A 49 -2.14 -3.56 -27.56
N LEU A 50 -3.04 -2.60 -27.73
CA LEU A 50 -3.49 -1.69 -26.68
C LEU A 50 -4.04 -2.46 -25.46
N PHE A 51 -4.97 -3.40 -25.69
CA PHE A 51 -5.54 -4.21 -24.62
C PHE A 51 -4.47 -5.06 -23.91
N SER A 52 -3.53 -5.63 -24.67
CA SER A 52 -2.42 -6.41 -24.12
C SER A 52 -1.49 -5.56 -23.25
N ASN A 53 -1.23 -4.32 -23.66
CA ASN A 53 -0.43 -3.36 -22.90
C ASN A 53 -1.14 -2.91 -21.62
N ILE A 54 -2.45 -2.63 -21.66
CA ILE A 54 -3.25 -2.30 -20.47
C ILE A 54 -3.24 -3.49 -19.48
N ARG A 55 -3.37 -4.72 -19.99
CA ARG A 55 -3.29 -5.93 -19.18
C ARG A 55 -1.92 -6.09 -18.54
N LEU A 56 -0.84 -5.84 -19.29
CA LEU A 56 0.52 -5.86 -18.78
C LEU A 56 0.69 -4.85 -17.63
N LEU A 57 0.31 -3.59 -17.84
CA LEU A 57 0.36 -2.54 -16.81
C LEU A 57 -0.46 -2.91 -15.57
N THR A 58 -1.63 -3.51 -15.76
CA THR A 58 -2.48 -3.98 -14.66
C THR A 58 -1.79 -5.09 -13.85
N ASN A 59 -1.16 -6.05 -14.52
CA ASN A 59 -0.41 -7.13 -13.87
C ASN A 59 0.80 -6.60 -13.12
N LEU A 60 1.55 -5.66 -13.71
CA LEU A 60 2.69 -4.99 -13.06
C LEU A 60 2.25 -4.28 -11.78
N ARG A 61 1.19 -3.48 -11.84
CA ARG A 61 0.61 -2.82 -10.66
C ARG A 61 0.26 -3.81 -9.56
N ASN A 62 -0.36 -4.94 -9.91
CA ASN A 62 -0.72 -5.97 -8.94
C ASN A 62 0.52 -6.62 -8.31
N MET A 63 1.55 -6.89 -9.11
CA MET A 63 2.85 -7.40 -8.63
C MET A 63 3.49 -6.43 -7.65
N LEU A 64 3.55 -5.14 -7.98
CA LEU A 64 4.11 -4.09 -7.11
C LEU A 64 3.30 -3.96 -5.80
N SER A 65 1.98 -4.04 -5.87
CA SER A 65 1.11 -4.02 -4.69
C SER A 65 1.36 -5.22 -3.77
N ASN A 66 1.58 -6.41 -4.35
CA ASN A 66 1.93 -7.60 -3.60
C ASN A 66 3.32 -7.47 -2.97
N GLN A 67 4.31 -6.99 -3.72
CA GLN A 67 5.66 -6.74 -3.21
C GLN A 67 5.64 -5.75 -2.04
N LYS A 68 4.89 -4.67 -2.15
CA LYS A 68 4.69 -3.70 -1.07
C LYS A 68 4.11 -4.36 0.19
N SER A 69 3.10 -5.21 0.02
CA SER A 69 2.44 -5.93 1.13
C SER A 69 3.39 -6.91 1.82
N ILE A 70 4.21 -7.64 1.04
CA ILE A 70 5.25 -8.53 1.56
C ILE A 70 6.28 -7.75 2.38
N ASN A 71 6.72 -6.59 1.89
CA ASN A 71 7.71 -5.77 2.59
C ASN A 71 7.16 -5.16 3.89
N TYR A 72 5.88 -4.78 3.95
CA TYR A 72 5.27 -4.40 5.24
C TYR A 72 5.30 -5.56 6.24
N ARG A 73 4.98 -6.78 5.80
CA ARG A 73 5.04 -7.96 6.67
C ARG A 73 6.46 -8.22 7.17
N VAL A 74 7.47 -8.12 6.31
CA VAL A 74 8.88 -8.23 6.70
C VAL A 74 9.23 -7.14 7.72
N LEU A 75 8.86 -5.89 7.44
CA LEU A 75 9.12 -4.76 8.34
C LEU A 75 8.48 -4.97 9.72
N HIS A 76 7.23 -5.42 9.77
CA HIS A 76 6.54 -5.77 11.02
C HIS A 76 7.33 -6.81 11.84
N GLN A 77 7.76 -7.90 11.20
CA GLN A 77 8.53 -8.97 11.86
C GLN A 77 9.90 -8.50 12.38
N GLN A 78 10.56 -7.57 11.67
CA GLN A 78 11.84 -7.04 12.12
C GLN A 78 11.66 -5.99 13.23
N LEU A 79 10.66 -5.13 13.11
CA LEU A 79 10.33 -4.14 14.14
C LEU A 79 9.90 -4.80 15.45
N GLU A 80 9.20 -5.93 15.42
CA GLU A 80 8.86 -6.66 16.65
C GLU A 80 10.10 -7.09 17.45
N LYS A 81 11.21 -7.39 16.75
CA LYS A 81 12.49 -7.78 17.37
C LYS A 81 13.30 -6.57 17.83
N VAL A 82 13.40 -5.55 16.97
CA VAL A 82 14.29 -4.39 17.17
C VAL A 82 13.61 -3.30 18.01
N TYR A 83 12.31 -3.11 17.84
CA TYR A 83 11.45 -2.13 18.52
C TYR A 83 10.19 -2.80 19.12
N PRO A 84 10.33 -3.61 20.18
CA PRO A 84 9.17 -4.23 20.83
C PRO A 84 8.11 -3.19 21.22
N GLY A 85 6.86 -3.45 20.83
CA GLY A 85 5.74 -2.53 21.12
C GLY A 85 5.65 -1.30 20.23
N TYR A 86 6.28 -1.30 19.06
CA TYR A 86 6.28 -0.17 18.13
C TYR A 86 4.89 0.37 17.74
N GLU A 87 3.89 -0.51 17.73
CA GLU A 87 2.50 -0.18 17.40
C GLU A 87 1.87 0.85 18.35
N LYS A 88 2.42 1.00 19.58
CA LYS A 88 1.93 1.96 20.58
C LYS A 88 2.14 3.41 20.17
N TYR A 89 3.12 3.68 19.31
CA TYR A 89 3.45 5.03 18.83
C TYR A 89 3.35 5.17 17.30
N PHE A 90 3.52 4.09 16.54
CA PHE A 90 3.19 4.02 15.12
C PHE A 90 2.24 2.85 14.83
N CYS A 91 0.94 3.07 14.98
CA CYS A 91 -0.08 2.09 14.60
C CYS A 91 -0.15 1.83 13.09
N ASN A 92 0.27 2.79 12.27
CA ASN A 92 0.26 2.69 10.83
C ASN A 92 1.65 3.01 10.24
N LEU A 93 2.35 1.95 9.82
CA LEU A 93 3.67 2.02 9.17
C LEU A 93 3.62 2.64 7.76
N GLN A 94 2.43 2.84 7.18
CA GLN A 94 2.27 3.48 5.88
C GLN A 94 2.41 5.01 5.95
N THR A 95 2.42 5.57 7.16
CA THR A 95 2.57 7.01 7.35
C THR A 95 3.99 7.47 7.01
N LYS A 96 4.10 8.64 6.36
CA LYS A 96 5.41 9.22 6.01
C LYS A 96 6.29 9.43 7.24
N SER A 97 5.69 9.78 8.39
CA SER A 97 6.38 9.95 9.66
C SER A 97 6.96 8.65 10.19
N ALA A 98 6.23 7.53 10.12
CA ALA A 98 6.74 6.24 10.56
C ALA A 98 7.90 5.78 9.67
N GLN A 99 7.73 5.87 8.34
CA GLN A 99 8.79 5.47 7.40
C GLN A 99 10.04 6.33 7.52
N ALA A 100 9.89 7.65 7.68
CA ALA A 100 11.02 8.54 7.90
C ALA A 100 11.74 8.23 9.22
N PHE A 101 10.98 7.99 10.30
CA PHE A 101 11.54 7.64 11.60
C PHE A 101 12.39 6.37 11.53
N TYR A 102 11.86 5.26 11.02
CA TYR A 102 12.60 3.99 10.97
C TYR A 102 13.72 3.98 9.93
N LYS A 103 13.67 4.85 8.92
CA LYS A 103 14.77 5.04 7.98
C LYS A 103 15.94 5.79 8.63
N GLN A 104 15.64 6.83 9.42
CA GLN A 104 16.66 7.63 10.11
C GLN A 104 17.19 6.93 11.38
N PHE A 105 16.31 6.22 12.08
CA PHE A 105 16.58 5.48 13.29
C PHE A 105 16.21 4.00 13.08
N PRO A 106 16.97 3.24 12.27
CA PRO A 106 16.71 1.80 12.08
C PRO A 106 16.99 0.98 13.36
N SER A 107 17.61 1.62 14.35
CA SER A 107 18.19 1.05 15.55
C SER A 107 17.88 1.94 16.75
N PRO A 108 17.37 1.40 17.88
CA PRO A 108 17.07 2.18 19.08
C PRO A 108 18.30 2.86 19.67
N ARG A 109 19.50 2.33 19.39
CA ARG A 109 20.78 2.89 19.87
C ARG A 109 21.06 4.29 19.34
N HIS A 110 20.51 4.62 18.17
CA HIS A 110 20.61 5.98 17.64
C HIS A 110 19.84 7.01 18.46
N LEU A 111 18.94 6.56 19.35
CA LEU A 111 18.14 7.40 20.23
C LEU A 111 18.70 7.43 21.66
N ASP A 112 19.87 6.83 21.91
CA ASP A 112 20.54 6.90 23.19
C ASP A 112 20.92 8.35 23.50
N GLY A 113 20.36 8.89 24.58
CA GLY A 113 20.60 10.28 25.01
C GLY A 113 19.77 11.35 24.29
N TYR A 114 18.87 10.96 23.38
CA TYR A 114 17.95 11.92 22.75
C TYR A 114 16.90 12.42 23.74
N THR A 115 16.66 13.73 23.72
CA THR A 115 15.49 14.33 24.40
C THR A 115 14.28 14.36 23.48
N THR A 116 13.08 14.51 24.06
CA THR A 116 11.83 14.66 23.31
C THR A 116 11.92 15.81 22.30
N ASP A 117 12.47 16.96 22.69
CA ASP A 117 12.57 18.14 21.83
C ASP A 117 13.55 17.92 20.66
N GLN A 118 14.68 17.26 20.92
CA GLN A 118 15.65 16.91 19.88
C GLN A 118 15.03 15.97 18.84
N LEU A 119 14.33 14.92 19.29
CA LEU A 119 13.67 13.99 18.38
C LEU A 119 12.58 14.69 17.54
N VAL A 120 11.82 15.61 18.14
CA VAL A 120 10.82 16.38 17.41
C VAL A 120 11.45 17.31 16.38
N GLN A 121 12.52 18.01 16.73
CA GLN A 121 13.24 18.88 15.80
C GLN A 121 13.82 18.11 14.62
N GLU A 122 14.43 16.94 14.89
CA GLU A 122 14.99 16.09 13.85
C GLU A 122 13.89 15.58 12.91
N MET A 123 12.80 15.06 13.46
CA MET A 123 11.67 14.56 12.68
C MET A 123 10.96 15.63 11.85
N LYS A 124 11.03 16.91 12.25
CA LYS A 124 10.48 18.04 11.50
C LYS A 124 11.20 18.29 10.18
N GLN A 125 12.44 17.83 10.02
CA GLN A 125 13.18 17.92 8.75
C GLN A 125 12.55 17.02 7.67
N TYR A 126 12.00 15.88 8.08
CA TYR A 126 11.39 14.90 7.17
C TYR A 126 9.87 15.02 7.08
N THR A 127 9.23 15.43 8.18
CA THR A 127 7.77 15.53 8.27
C THR A 127 7.32 16.79 9.00
N ARG A 128 6.52 17.61 8.31
CA ARG A 128 6.00 18.86 8.89
C ARG A 128 5.16 18.65 10.16
N ILE A 129 4.52 17.48 10.28
CA ILE A 129 3.62 17.14 11.38
C ILE A 129 4.22 15.99 12.17
N PHE A 130 4.87 16.31 13.29
CA PHE A 130 5.34 15.34 14.26
C PHE A 130 5.01 15.82 15.68
N LYS A 131 4.26 15.01 16.44
CA LYS A 131 3.72 15.41 17.73
C LYS A 131 4.73 15.12 18.85
N PRO A 132 4.97 16.06 19.80
CA PRO A 132 5.81 15.80 20.96
C PRO A 132 5.36 14.59 21.78
N SER A 133 4.04 14.40 21.93
CA SER A 133 3.47 13.23 22.60
C SER A 133 3.87 11.88 21.96
N THR A 134 4.16 11.87 20.65
CA THR A 134 4.63 10.67 19.96
C THR A 134 6.11 10.41 20.25
N ALA A 135 6.92 11.47 20.29
CA ALA A 135 8.33 11.39 20.67
C ALA A 135 8.49 10.86 22.10
N GLU A 136 7.70 11.37 23.06
CA GLU A 136 7.71 10.88 24.45
C GLU A 136 7.38 9.39 24.53
N LYS A 137 6.35 8.93 23.79
CA LYS A 137 5.97 7.52 23.74
C LYS A 137 7.07 6.64 23.16
N ILE A 138 7.77 7.11 22.11
CA ILE A 138 8.90 6.40 21.51
C ILE A 138 10.01 6.24 22.55
N LEU A 139 10.48 7.33 23.15
CA LEU A 139 11.59 7.32 24.10
C LEU A 139 11.25 6.49 25.35
N THR A 140 10.02 6.63 25.87
CA THR A 140 9.54 5.81 27.01
C THR A 140 9.49 4.32 26.66
N SER A 141 9.05 3.97 25.45
CA SER A 141 8.99 2.58 25.00
C SER A 141 10.37 1.96 24.83
N ILE A 142 11.35 2.74 24.36
CA ILE A 142 12.75 2.29 24.20
C ILE A 142 13.40 2.11 25.58
N GLU A 143 13.21 3.08 26.48
CA GLU A 143 13.71 3.02 27.86
C GLU A 143 13.21 1.76 28.59
N ALA A 144 11.92 1.45 28.45
CA ALA A 144 11.30 0.29 29.06
C ALA A 144 11.82 -1.07 28.51
N ASN A 145 12.38 -1.09 27.29
CA ASN A 145 12.81 -2.31 26.60
C ASN A 145 14.34 -2.39 26.38
N LYS A 146 15.13 -1.59 27.12
CA LYS A 146 16.60 -1.49 27.01
C LYS A 146 17.36 -2.82 26.92
N THR A 147 16.89 -3.87 27.59
CA THR A 147 17.51 -5.21 27.57
C THR A 147 17.25 -5.99 26.28
N ALA A 148 16.09 -5.80 25.64
CA ALA A 148 15.73 -6.47 24.38
C ALA A 148 16.47 -5.86 23.17
N HIS A 149 16.85 -4.59 23.25
CA HIS A 149 17.50 -3.83 22.17
C HIS A 149 18.99 -4.16 21.94
N ARG A 150 19.56 -5.13 22.67
CA ARG A 150 20.96 -5.58 22.53
C ARG A 150 21.15 -6.71 21.52
N SER A 151 20.10 -7.15 20.83
CA SER A 151 20.25 -8.16 19.77
C SER A 151 21.15 -7.64 18.65
N ILE A 152 21.97 -8.53 18.07
CA ILE A 152 22.74 -8.23 16.87
C ILE A 152 21.74 -8.23 15.71
N TYR A 153 21.46 -7.08 15.12
CA TYR A 153 20.62 -6.96 13.92
C TYR A 153 21.33 -6.14 12.85
N ILE A 154 20.87 -6.36 11.62
CA ILE A 154 21.35 -5.70 10.42
C ILE A 154 20.38 -4.55 10.15
N GLU A 155 20.83 -3.30 10.19
CA GLU A 155 19.97 -2.12 10.02
C GLU A 155 19.25 -2.12 8.67
N GLU A 156 19.91 -2.67 7.65
CA GLU A 156 19.36 -2.89 6.32
C GLU A 156 18.11 -3.78 6.34
N SER A 157 17.95 -4.65 7.34
CA SER A 157 16.72 -5.44 7.52
C SER A 157 15.48 -4.59 7.83
N ILE A 158 15.67 -3.35 8.29
CA ILE A 158 14.61 -2.33 8.49
C ILE A 158 14.59 -1.37 7.29
N VAL A 159 15.75 -0.86 6.88
CA VAL A 159 15.84 0.18 5.85
C VAL A 159 15.42 -0.32 4.48
N THR A 160 15.91 -1.49 4.03
CA THR A 160 15.64 -2.01 2.68
C THR A 160 14.15 -2.26 2.42
N PRO A 161 13.37 -2.86 3.35
CA PRO A 161 11.92 -2.96 3.19
C PRO A 161 11.23 -1.60 3.04
N ILE A 162 11.64 -0.59 3.81
CA ILE A 162 11.07 0.78 3.75
C ILE A 162 11.33 1.41 2.38
N GLU A 163 12.56 1.33 1.88
CA GLU A 163 12.91 1.87 0.56
C GLU A 163 12.15 1.16 -0.56
N THR A 164 12.00 -0.16 -0.45
CA THR A 164 11.20 -0.94 -1.40
C THR A 164 9.73 -0.54 -1.36
N ILE A 165 9.16 -0.31 -0.17
CA ILE A 165 7.78 0.20 0.00
C ILE A 165 7.62 1.58 -0.64
N GLN A 166 8.59 2.48 -0.47
CA GLN A 166 8.57 3.82 -1.04
C GLN A 166 8.62 3.76 -2.57
N ARG A 167 9.61 3.05 -3.12
CA ARG A 167 9.78 2.87 -4.57
C ARG A 167 8.55 2.25 -5.22
N THR A 168 8.03 1.14 -4.68
CA THR A 168 6.82 0.49 -5.22
C THR A 168 5.59 1.39 -5.12
N SER A 169 5.49 2.25 -4.10
CA SER A 169 4.38 3.22 -3.98
C SER A 169 4.44 4.30 -5.06
N GLU A 170 5.64 4.78 -5.40
CA GLU A 170 5.85 5.75 -6.47
C GLU A 170 5.56 5.13 -7.84
N GLU A 171 6.02 3.91 -8.09
CA GLU A 171 5.76 3.17 -9.34
C GLU A 171 4.26 2.92 -9.53
N ILE A 172 3.54 2.43 -8.51
CA ILE A 172 2.07 2.26 -8.57
C ILE A 172 1.35 3.59 -8.88
N THR A 173 1.88 4.71 -8.37
CA THR A 173 1.29 6.04 -8.63
C THR A 173 1.51 6.47 -10.08
N LYS A 174 2.69 6.19 -10.65
CA LYS A 174 2.99 6.44 -12.08
C LYS A 174 2.10 5.60 -12.99
N ASP A 175 1.97 4.29 -12.72
CA ASP A 175 1.11 3.37 -13.48
C ASP A 175 -0.36 3.86 -13.49
N ARG A 176 -0.85 4.38 -12.35
CA ARG A 176 -2.21 4.94 -12.26
C ARG A 176 -2.42 6.16 -13.15
N VAL A 177 -1.40 7.01 -13.29
CA VAL A 177 -1.47 8.19 -14.16
C VAL A 177 -1.45 7.76 -15.62
N GLU A 178 -0.63 6.76 -15.97
CA GLU A 178 -0.54 6.23 -17.32
C GLU A 178 -1.83 5.55 -17.78
N ILE A 179 -2.42 4.67 -16.96
CA ILE A 179 -3.71 4.04 -17.26
C ILE A 179 -4.80 5.10 -17.51
N ARG A 180 -4.85 6.16 -16.69
CA ARG A 180 -5.82 7.26 -16.87
C ARG A 180 -5.63 8.03 -18.17
N ARG A 181 -4.41 8.13 -18.71
CA ARG A 181 -4.13 8.78 -19.99
C ARG A 181 -4.57 7.92 -21.17
N ILE A 182 -4.55 6.59 -21.01
CA ILE A 182 -4.99 5.64 -22.04
C ILE A 182 -6.53 5.61 -22.13
N ASP A 183 -7.21 5.79 -20.99
CA ASP A 183 -8.68 5.79 -20.91
C ASP A 183 -9.34 7.14 -21.34
N SER A 184 -8.56 8.20 -21.54
CA SER A 184 -9.02 9.57 -21.86
C SER A 184 -8.89 9.91 -23.34
#